data_AF-A0A251RBU3-F1
#
_entry.id   AF-A0A251RBU3-F1
#
_cell.length_a   1.000
_cell.length_b   1.000
_cell.length_c   1.000
_cell.angle_alpha   90.00
_cell.angle_beta   90.00
_cell.angle_gamma   90.00
#
_symmetry.space_group_name_H-M   'P 1'
#
loop_
_entity.id
_entity.type
_entity.pdbx_description
1 polymer ?
#
loop_
_entity_poly.entity_id
_entity_poly.type
_entity_poly.pdbx_seq_one_letter_code
_entity_poly.pdbx_strand_id
1 'polypeptide(L)'
;MVWMATQKLAIRGKRRRIWGGAFLCWVFLMLVTPKISHSPKHHLYADMRNFLGVPNTLNVITNFPFLVVGVLGFVLCCQGGLFNISLPGEVWGWALFYAGIAGLAFGSAYYHLKPDDSRVTWDTLPMMIAYSSLFSSFIVERVGERIGLSSLFALLFIAFLSTAYDRTYNDIRLYMMFQLIPCIAIPGMCFVFPPKYTHSRYWLWAGVGTLWSICV
;
A
#
# COMPACT_ATOMS: atom_id res chain seq x y z
N MET A 1 -30.55 -24.25 17.33
CA MET A 1 -30.03 -22.86 17.44
C MET A 1 -28.76 -22.73 18.29
N VAL A 2 -28.67 -23.35 19.48
CA VAL A 2 -27.49 -23.25 20.38
C VAL A 2 -26.18 -23.72 19.74
N TRP A 3 -26.19 -24.84 19.01
CA TRP A 3 -25.00 -25.42 18.37
C TRP A 3 -24.34 -24.53 17.31
N MET A 4 -25.15 -23.76 16.55
CA MET A 4 -24.63 -22.80 15.57
C MET A 4 -24.06 -21.54 16.24
N ALA A 5 -24.58 -21.15 17.41
CA ALA A 5 -24.06 -20.01 18.16
C ALA A 5 -22.69 -20.34 18.79
N THR A 6 -22.52 -21.54 19.37
CA THR A 6 -21.22 -22.01 19.89
C THR A 6 -20.17 -22.16 18.80
N GLN A 7 -20.53 -22.66 17.61
CA GLN A 7 -19.58 -22.72 16.49
C GLN A 7 -19.15 -21.33 15.98
N LYS A 8 -20.07 -20.38 15.85
CA LYS A 8 -19.74 -18.99 15.47
C LYS A 8 -18.84 -18.31 16.51
N LEU A 9 -19.07 -18.56 17.80
CA LEU A 9 -18.24 -18.08 18.90
C LEU A 9 -16.83 -18.70 18.88
N ALA A 10 -16.73 -20.00 18.61
CA ALA A 10 -15.45 -20.70 18.48
C ALA A 10 -14.60 -20.17 17.31
N ILE A 11 -15.23 -19.93 16.15
CA ILE A 11 -14.57 -19.33 14.98
C ILE A 11 -14.12 -17.90 15.25
N ARG A 12 -14.97 -17.07 15.88
CA ARG A 12 -14.59 -15.70 16.32
C ARG A 12 -13.42 -15.74 17.31
N GLY A 13 -13.43 -16.70 18.25
CA GLY A 13 -12.37 -16.90 19.22
C GLY A 13 -11.03 -17.28 18.56
N LYS A 14 -11.05 -18.22 17.60
CA LYS A 14 -9.85 -18.61 16.83
C LYS A 14 -9.30 -17.44 16.02
N ARG A 15 -10.17 -16.68 15.34
CA ARG A 15 -9.77 -15.50 14.56
C ARG A 15 -9.16 -14.40 15.43
N ARG A 16 -9.75 -14.12 16.60
CA ARG A 16 -9.19 -13.17 17.58
C ARG A 16 -7.80 -13.59 18.06
N ARG A 17 -7.57 -14.89 18.33
CA ARG A 17 -6.26 -15.40 18.73
C ARG A 17 -5.21 -15.24 17.63
N ILE A 18 -5.58 -15.50 16.37
CA ILE A 18 -4.67 -15.32 15.23
C ILE A 18 -4.27 -13.85 15.07
N TRP A 19 -5.24 -12.94 15.08
CA TRP A 19 -4.95 -11.50 15.01
C TRP A 19 -4.15 -10.99 16.20
N GLY A 20 -4.48 -11.47 17.42
CA GLY A 20 -3.72 -11.14 18.62
C GLY A 20 -2.27 -11.66 18.55
N GLY A 21 -2.06 -12.88 18.07
CA GLY A 21 -0.74 -13.45 17.84
C GLY A 21 0.06 -12.69 16.79
N ALA A 22 -0.57 -12.30 15.66
CA ALA A 22 0.06 -11.50 14.62
C ALA A 22 0.48 -10.12 15.16
N PHE A 23 -0.38 -9.46 15.94
CA PHE A 23 -0.08 -8.18 16.57
C PHE A 23 1.08 -8.30 17.57
N LEU A 24 1.07 -9.32 18.44
CA LEU A 24 2.15 -9.57 19.39
C LEU A 24 3.48 -9.86 18.69
N CYS A 25 3.44 -10.65 17.62
CA CYS A 25 4.62 -10.93 16.78
C CYS A 25 5.16 -9.63 16.17
N TRP A 26 4.28 -8.77 15.64
CA TRP A 26 4.67 -7.47 15.10
C TRP A 26 5.29 -6.56 16.16
N VAL A 27 4.69 -6.46 17.36
CA VAL A 27 5.27 -5.70 18.49
C VAL A 27 6.64 -6.27 18.86
N PHE A 28 6.78 -7.58 18.95
CA PHE A 28 8.05 -8.23 19.25
C PHE A 28 9.13 -7.89 18.21
N LEU A 29 8.79 -7.94 16.92
CA LEU A 29 9.71 -7.55 15.84
C LEU A 29 10.13 -6.07 15.97
N MET A 30 9.21 -5.17 16.30
CA MET A 30 9.51 -3.76 16.54
C MET A 30 10.40 -3.51 17.77
N LEU A 31 10.34 -4.37 18.79
CA LEU A 31 11.18 -4.25 19.98
C LEU A 31 12.58 -4.83 19.77
N VAL A 32 12.69 -5.94 19.03
CA VAL A 32 13.96 -6.65 18.83
C VAL A 32 14.78 -6.06 17.69
N THR A 33 14.14 -5.54 16.65
CA THR A 33 14.87 -4.90 15.55
C THR A 33 15.39 -3.54 15.99
N PRO A 34 16.67 -3.20 15.71
CA PRO A 34 17.16 -1.86 15.97
C PRO A 34 16.41 -0.86 15.10
N LYS A 35 16.30 0.37 15.61
CA LYS A 35 15.79 1.51 14.86
C LYS A 35 16.52 1.65 13.52
N ILE A 36 15.76 1.74 12.43
CA ILE A 36 16.31 1.96 11.09
C ILE A 36 16.19 3.45 10.80
N SER A 37 17.30 4.17 10.91
CA SER A 37 17.35 5.61 10.64
C SER A 37 17.69 5.89 9.18
N HIS A 38 17.23 7.02 8.65
CA HIS A 38 17.76 7.57 7.41
C HIS A 38 19.28 7.73 7.57
N SER A 39 20.02 7.37 6.52
CA SER A 39 21.47 7.55 6.46
C SER A 39 21.82 8.24 5.15
N PRO A 40 22.81 9.14 5.13
CA PRO A 40 23.19 9.88 3.92
C PRO A 40 23.49 8.99 2.71
N LYS A 41 23.92 7.74 2.96
CA LYS A 41 24.21 6.76 1.91
C LYS A 41 22.94 6.26 1.19
N HIS A 42 21.77 6.33 1.80
CA HIS A 42 20.50 5.90 1.18
C HIS A 42 20.08 6.78 0.00
N HIS A 43 20.63 7.99 -0.10
CA HIS A 43 20.38 8.91 -1.20
C HIS A 43 21.35 8.75 -2.37
N LEU A 44 22.35 7.88 -2.25
CA LEU A 44 23.33 7.62 -3.30
C LEU A 44 22.78 6.55 -4.24
N TYR A 45 22.26 7.01 -5.38
CA TYR A 45 21.74 6.13 -6.44
C TYR A 45 22.85 5.58 -7.32
N ALA A 46 22.60 4.40 -7.91
CA ALA A 46 23.46 3.86 -8.95
C ALA A 46 23.45 4.75 -10.22
N ASP A 47 22.32 5.39 -10.49
CA ASP A 47 22.21 6.41 -11.53
C ASP A 47 22.55 7.79 -10.97
N MET A 48 23.72 8.30 -11.33
CA MET A 48 24.18 9.67 -11.06
C MET A 48 24.30 10.50 -12.35
N ARG A 49 23.73 10.02 -13.46
CA ARG A 49 23.80 10.71 -14.76
C ARG A 49 22.94 11.97 -14.72
N ASN A 50 23.40 12.97 -15.46
CA ASN A 50 22.67 14.22 -15.68
C ASN A 50 22.52 14.44 -17.18
N PHE A 51 21.39 13.99 -17.73
CA PHE A 51 20.97 14.27 -19.09
C PHE A 51 20.07 15.49 -19.12
N LEU A 52 20.32 16.41 -20.06
CA LEU A 52 19.48 17.59 -20.31
C LEU A 52 19.24 18.47 -19.07
N GLY A 53 20.16 18.49 -18.10
CA GLY A 53 20.06 19.29 -16.88
C GLY A 53 19.24 18.64 -15.76
N VAL A 54 18.74 17.41 -15.94
CA VAL A 54 17.98 16.66 -14.95
C VAL A 54 18.91 15.69 -14.20
N PRO A 55 19.21 15.88 -12.90
CA PRO A 55 20.00 14.94 -12.12
C PRO A 55 19.25 13.61 -11.91
N ASN A 56 19.98 12.51 -11.77
CA ASN A 56 19.42 11.15 -11.60
C ASN A 56 18.37 10.83 -12.67
N THR A 57 18.68 11.19 -13.93
CA THR A 57 17.68 11.32 -15.00
C THR A 57 16.86 10.05 -15.20
N LEU A 58 17.48 8.87 -15.14
CA LEU A 58 16.73 7.63 -15.36
C LEU A 58 15.73 7.39 -14.23
N ASN A 59 16.11 7.64 -12.97
CA ASN A 59 15.17 7.53 -11.84
C ASN A 59 13.98 8.49 -11.99
N VAL A 60 14.20 9.70 -12.50
CA VAL A 60 13.11 10.66 -12.74
C VAL A 60 12.22 10.21 -13.90
N ILE A 61 12.80 9.77 -15.02
CA ILE A 61 12.03 9.40 -16.23
C ILE A 61 11.23 8.11 -16.01
N THR A 62 11.76 7.14 -15.26
CA THR A 62 11.05 5.87 -14.97
C THR A 62 9.79 6.07 -14.13
N ASN A 63 9.57 7.26 -13.57
CA ASN A 63 8.32 7.62 -12.89
C ASN A 63 7.17 7.97 -13.84
N PHE A 64 7.47 8.34 -15.09
CA PHE A 64 6.45 8.77 -16.05
C PHE A 64 5.39 7.70 -16.38
N PRO A 65 5.74 6.41 -16.59
CA PRO A 65 4.74 5.36 -16.78
C PRO A 65 3.76 5.24 -15.60
N PHE A 66 4.23 5.38 -14.36
CA PHE A 66 3.36 5.37 -13.17
C PHE A 66 2.38 6.55 -13.20
N LEU A 67 2.83 7.75 -13.59
CA LEU A 67 1.96 8.91 -13.73
C LEU A 67 0.84 8.65 -14.75
N VAL A 68 1.18 8.10 -15.91
CA VAL A 68 0.19 7.78 -16.97
C VAL A 68 -0.85 6.78 -16.45
N VAL A 69 -0.41 5.68 -15.83
CA VAL A 69 -1.30 4.66 -15.28
C VAL A 69 -2.16 5.22 -14.14
N GLY A 70 -1.57 6.01 -13.24
CA GLY A 70 -2.25 6.64 -12.12
C GLY A 70 -3.35 7.60 -12.57
N VAL A 71 -3.05 8.51 -13.50
CA VAL A 71 -4.03 9.48 -14.00
C VAL A 71 -5.16 8.80 -14.78
N LEU A 72 -4.82 7.90 -15.71
CA LEU A 72 -5.84 7.19 -16.49
C LEU A 72 -6.75 6.36 -15.60
N GLY A 73 -6.18 5.58 -14.67
CA GLY A 73 -6.95 4.79 -13.72
C GLY A 73 -7.85 5.64 -12.82
N PHE A 74 -7.35 6.77 -12.32
CA PHE A 74 -8.13 7.69 -11.50
C PHE A 74 -9.33 8.28 -12.26
N VAL A 75 -9.10 8.78 -13.48
CA VAL A 75 -10.16 9.33 -14.34
C VAL A 75 -11.22 8.28 -14.65
N LEU A 76 -10.80 7.05 -14.98
CA LEU A 76 -11.71 5.94 -15.24
C LEU A 76 -12.56 5.56 -14.01
N CYS A 77 -11.98 5.60 -12.81
CA CYS A 77 -12.73 5.40 -11.56
C CYS A 77 -13.78 6.49 -11.34
N CYS A 78 -13.44 7.76 -11.60
CA CYS A 78 -14.35 8.89 -11.44
C CYS A 78 -15.49 8.89 -12.48
N GLN A 79 -15.24 8.38 -13.69
CA GLN A 79 -16.23 8.31 -14.77
C GLN A 79 -17.22 7.15 -14.64
N GLY A 80 -16.98 6.20 -13.72
CA GLY A 80 -17.94 5.15 -13.34
C GLY A 80 -18.23 4.09 -14.41
N GLY A 81 -17.51 4.07 -15.54
CA GLY A 81 -17.91 3.31 -16.73
C GLY A 81 -17.13 2.01 -17.02
N LEU A 82 -15.92 1.82 -16.48
CA LEU A 82 -15.04 0.74 -16.97
C LEU A 82 -14.98 -0.49 -16.07
N PHE A 83 -15.11 -0.31 -14.77
CA PHE A 83 -15.15 -1.41 -13.83
C PHE A 83 -16.61 -1.66 -13.51
N ASN A 84 -17.09 -2.87 -13.78
CA ASN A 84 -18.43 -3.32 -13.37
C ASN A 84 -18.47 -3.52 -11.83
N ILE A 85 -18.06 -2.48 -11.09
CA ILE A 85 -17.93 -2.42 -9.65
C ILE A 85 -19.32 -2.46 -9.06
N SER A 86 -19.59 -3.51 -8.30
CA SER A 86 -20.90 -3.72 -7.69
C SER A 86 -21.07 -2.96 -6.38
N LEU A 87 -19.99 -2.42 -5.78
CA LEU A 87 -19.98 -1.84 -4.43
C LEU A 87 -19.37 -0.42 -4.45
N PRO A 88 -20.10 0.60 -3.96
CA PRO A 88 -19.57 1.98 -3.86
C PRO A 88 -18.22 2.09 -3.14
N GLY A 89 -17.97 1.24 -2.13
CA GLY A 89 -16.71 1.21 -1.40
C GLY A 89 -15.50 0.75 -2.20
N GLU A 90 -15.69 -0.05 -3.27
CA GLU A 90 -14.59 -0.45 -4.16
C GLU A 90 -14.09 0.76 -4.96
N VAL A 91 -14.99 1.69 -5.36
CA VAL A 91 -14.62 2.90 -6.10
C VAL A 91 -13.65 3.77 -5.30
N TRP A 92 -13.91 3.97 -4.00
CA TRP A 92 -13.02 4.75 -3.13
C TRP A 92 -11.63 4.13 -3.00
N GLY A 93 -11.57 2.81 -2.83
CA GLY A 93 -10.30 2.09 -2.76
C GLY A 93 -9.49 2.21 -4.04
N TRP A 94 -10.12 2.02 -5.20
CA TRP A 94 -9.43 2.16 -6.49
C TRP A 94 -9.04 3.60 -6.82
N ALA A 95 -9.92 4.56 -6.55
CA ALA A 95 -9.62 5.99 -6.76
C ALA A 95 -8.40 6.42 -5.92
N LEU A 96 -8.36 6.06 -4.64
CA LEU A 96 -7.22 6.38 -3.77
C LEU A 96 -5.95 5.61 -4.14
N PHE A 97 -6.07 4.37 -4.63
CA PHE A 97 -4.94 3.63 -5.18
C PHE A 97 -4.32 4.40 -6.36
N TYR A 98 -5.11 4.74 -7.38
CA TYR A 98 -4.62 5.44 -8.56
C TYR A 98 -4.15 6.87 -8.26
N ALA A 99 -4.81 7.57 -7.34
CA ALA A 99 -4.33 8.86 -6.84
C ALA A 99 -2.98 8.70 -6.12
N GLY A 100 -2.80 7.63 -5.33
CA GLY A 100 -1.53 7.28 -4.69
C GLY A 100 -0.43 6.99 -5.71
N ILE A 101 -0.72 6.26 -6.80
CA ILE A 101 0.23 6.00 -7.89
C ILE A 101 0.63 7.28 -8.63
N ALA A 102 -0.33 8.16 -8.95
CA ALA A 102 -0.02 9.45 -9.56
C ALA A 102 0.81 10.33 -8.60
N GLY A 103 0.44 10.37 -7.33
CA GLY A 103 1.17 11.07 -6.27
C GLY A 103 2.60 10.53 -6.09
N LEU A 104 2.77 9.21 -6.17
CA LEU A 104 4.07 8.53 -6.11
C LEU A 104 4.97 9.02 -7.24
N ALA A 105 4.46 9.08 -8.48
CA ALA A 105 5.26 9.56 -9.60
C ALA A 105 5.79 10.99 -9.40
N PHE A 106 4.95 11.90 -8.87
CA PHE A 106 5.38 13.27 -8.54
C PHE A 106 6.33 13.31 -7.34
N GLY A 107 6.03 12.56 -6.28
CA GLY A 107 6.83 12.50 -5.06
C GLY A 107 8.22 11.94 -5.31
N SER A 108 8.28 10.83 -6.05
CA SER A 108 9.52 10.18 -6.47
C SER A 108 10.36 11.09 -7.36
N ALA A 109 9.75 11.73 -8.37
CA ALA A 109 10.47 12.71 -9.20
C ALA A 109 11.00 13.88 -8.36
N TYR A 110 10.19 14.43 -7.46
CA TYR A 110 10.60 15.53 -6.57
C TYR A 110 11.77 15.14 -5.65
N TYR A 111 11.78 13.91 -5.16
CA TYR A 111 12.85 13.35 -4.35
C TYR A 111 14.11 13.08 -5.19
N HIS A 112 14.01 12.42 -6.34
CA HIS A 112 15.18 12.10 -7.17
C HIS A 112 15.84 13.33 -7.81
N LEU A 113 15.10 14.41 -8.03
CA LEU A 113 15.67 15.68 -8.48
C LEU A 113 16.65 16.27 -7.47
N LYS A 114 16.41 16.07 -6.17
CA LYS A 114 17.32 16.50 -5.10
C LYS A 114 17.13 15.63 -3.86
N PRO A 115 17.81 14.47 -3.80
CA PRO A 115 17.60 13.51 -2.72
C PRO A 115 17.88 14.10 -1.33
N ASP A 116 16.88 14.06 -0.44
CA ASP A 116 17.01 14.42 0.98
C ASP A 116 15.91 13.77 1.84
N ASP A 117 16.15 13.64 3.15
CA ASP A 117 15.23 13.06 4.15
C ASP A 117 13.87 13.77 4.23
N SER A 118 13.80 15.06 3.90
CA SER A 118 12.54 15.80 3.89
C SER A 118 11.74 15.56 2.61
N ARG A 119 12.39 15.14 1.53
CA ARG A 119 11.74 14.85 0.25
C ARG A 119 11.32 13.40 0.10
N VAL A 120 12.06 12.46 0.69
CA VAL A 120 11.72 11.03 0.63
C VAL A 120 10.32 10.75 1.17
N THR A 121 9.83 11.54 2.13
CA THR A 121 8.45 11.41 2.61
C THR A 121 7.38 11.68 1.56
N TRP A 122 7.66 12.56 0.60
CA TRP A 122 6.74 12.85 -0.50
C TRP A 122 6.69 11.70 -1.50
N ASP A 123 7.71 10.84 -1.53
CA ASP A 123 7.74 9.59 -2.27
C ASP A 123 7.02 8.46 -1.48
N THR A 124 7.33 8.31 -0.19
CA THR A 124 6.81 7.22 0.63
C THR A 124 5.36 7.38 1.08
N LEU A 125 4.86 8.61 1.31
CA LEU A 125 3.46 8.81 1.73
C LEU A 125 2.45 8.39 0.63
N PRO A 126 2.55 8.85 -0.63
CA PRO A 126 1.70 8.36 -1.71
C PRO A 126 1.81 6.84 -1.90
N MET A 127 3.01 6.29 -1.71
CA MET A 127 3.24 4.85 -1.72
C MET A 127 2.41 4.12 -0.65
N MET A 128 2.46 4.57 0.60
CA MET A 128 1.66 4.00 1.69
C MET A 128 0.16 4.12 1.43
N ILE A 129 -0.30 5.22 0.83
CA ILE A 129 -1.70 5.40 0.42
C ILE A 129 -2.08 4.35 -0.64
N ALA A 130 -1.24 4.13 -1.65
CA ALA A 130 -1.49 3.11 -2.67
C ALA A 130 -1.56 1.70 -2.06
N TYR A 131 -0.59 1.31 -1.23
CA TYR A 131 -0.60 0.02 -0.53
C TYR A 131 -1.85 -0.19 0.33
N SER A 132 -2.21 0.82 1.12
CA SER A 132 -3.38 0.79 2.00
C SER A 132 -4.68 0.61 1.20
N SER A 133 -4.81 1.37 0.12
CA SER A 133 -6.01 1.39 -0.72
C SER A 133 -6.17 0.11 -1.53
N LEU A 134 -5.07 -0.44 -2.02
CA LEU A 134 -5.07 -1.75 -2.68
C LEU A 134 -5.47 -2.84 -1.69
N PHE A 135 -4.81 -2.91 -0.53
CA PHE A 135 -5.11 -3.93 0.48
C PHE A 135 -6.55 -3.85 0.97
N SER A 136 -7.09 -2.65 1.22
CA SER A 136 -8.49 -2.49 1.60
C SER A 136 -9.46 -2.92 0.51
N SER A 137 -9.14 -2.67 -0.76
CA SER A 137 -9.98 -3.08 -1.90
C SER A 137 -10.10 -4.60 -1.97
N PHE A 138 -9.01 -5.33 -1.71
CA PHE A 138 -9.03 -6.79 -1.57
C PHE A 138 -9.91 -7.27 -0.41
N ILE A 139 -9.91 -6.54 0.71
CA ILE A 139 -10.78 -6.83 1.86
C ILE A 139 -12.25 -6.54 1.52
N VAL A 140 -12.55 -5.45 0.82
CA VAL A 140 -13.91 -5.15 0.34
C VAL A 140 -14.42 -6.31 -0.52
N GLU A 141 -13.63 -6.76 -1.49
CA GLU A 141 -14.02 -7.82 -2.43
C GLU A 141 -14.25 -9.17 -1.72
N ARG A 142 -13.36 -9.57 -0.79
CA ARG A 142 -13.33 -10.93 -0.22
C ARG A 142 -14.00 -11.09 1.13
N VAL A 143 -14.06 -10.03 1.94
CA VAL A 143 -14.53 -10.08 3.33
C VAL A 143 -15.80 -9.26 3.52
N GLY A 144 -15.91 -8.14 2.82
CA GLY A 144 -17.10 -7.30 2.77
C GLY A 144 -16.81 -5.82 2.87
N GLU A 145 -17.69 -5.02 2.28
CA GLU A 145 -17.55 -3.57 2.09
C GLU A 145 -17.30 -2.81 3.39
N ARG A 146 -18.11 -3.01 4.43
CA ARG A 146 -17.96 -2.28 5.70
C ARG A 146 -16.60 -2.53 6.36
N ILE A 147 -16.10 -3.77 6.30
CA ILE A 147 -14.81 -4.11 6.90
C ILE A 147 -13.67 -3.54 6.06
N GLY A 148 -13.77 -3.63 4.73
CA GLY A 148 -12.76 -3.07 3.84
C GLY A 148 -12.68 -1.54 3.92
N LEU A 149 -13.80 -0.82 3.92
CA LEU A 149 -13.81 0.64 4.10
C LEU A 149 -13.30 1.06 5.48
N SER A 150 -13.70 0.37 6.54
CA SER A 150 -13.14 0.62 7.86
C SER A 150 -11.63 0.40 7.90
N SER A 151 -11.12 -0.62 7.20
CA SER A 151 -9.68 -0.86 7.10
C SER A 151 -8.96 0.21 6.27
N LEU A 152 -9.60 0.73 5.22
CA LEU A 152 -9.05 1.80 4.39
C LEU A 152 -8.76 3.04 5.25
N PHE A 153 -9.79 3.57 5.94
CA PHE A 153 -9.62 4.76 6.77
C PHE A 153 -8.63 4.54 7.91
N ALA A 154 -8.64 3.35 8.54
CA ALA A 154 -7.69 3.03 9.58
C ALA A 154 -6.24 3.01 9.06
N LEU A 155 -5.99 2.38 7.91
CA LEU A 155 -4.66 2.30 7.32
C LEU A 155 -4.15 3.66 6.83
N LEU A 156 -5.00 4.49 6.23
CA LEU A 156 -4.63 5.86 5.85
C LEU A 156 -4.27 6.72 7.05
N PHE A 157 -5.02 6.58 8.15
CA PHE A 157 -4.69 7.27 9.40
C PHE A 157 -3.35 6.78 9.96
N ILE A 158 -3.11 5.46 9.96
CA ILE A 158 -1.82 4.90 10.39
C ILE A 158 -0.69 5.34 9.45
N ALA A 159 -0.92 5.48 8.14
CA ALA A 159 0.08 5.95 7.19
C ALA A 159 0.51 7.40 7.52
N PHE A 160 -0.45 8.27 7.83
CA PHE A 160 -0.16 9.64 8.27
C PHE A 160 0.61 9.67 9.59
N LEU A 161 0.22 8.85 10.57
CA LEU A 161 0.95 8.71 11.84
C LEU A 161 2.36 8.15 11.62
N SER A 162 2.53 7.20 10.70
CA SER A 162 3.82 6.62 10.32
C SER A 162 4.74 7.68 9.73
N THR A 163 4.23 8.55 8.86
CA THR A 163 4.96 9.70 8.33
C THR A 163 5.37 10.68 9.44
N ALA A 164 4.47 11.01 10.35
CA ALA A 164 4.79 11.90 11.47
C ALA A 164 5.84 11.29 12.41
N TYR A 165 5.75 9.97 12.65
CA TYR A 165 6.70 9.21 13.44
C TYR A 165 8.09 9.19 12.80
N ASP A 166 8.17 8.87 11.51
CA ASP A 166 9.43 8.91 10.74
C ASP A 166 10.08 10.29 10.83
N ARG A 167 9.30 11.38 10.65
CA ARG A 167 9.82 12.74 10.75
C ARG A 167 10.31 13.13 12.13
N THR A 168 9.67 12.65 13.18
CA THR A 168 9.99 13.04 14.56
C THR A 168 11.14 12.20 15.12
N TYR A 169 11.11 10.90 14.82
CA TYR A 169 12.01 9.93 15.42
C TYR A 169 13.08 9.44 14.46
N ASN A 170 13.05 9.79 13.16
CA ASN A 170 13.96 9.28 12.13
C ASN A 170 13.98 7.75 12.12
N ASP A 171 12.80 7.13 12.01
CA ASP A 171 12.63 5.67 12.07
C ASP A 171 11.62 5.21 11.01
N ILE A 172 12.14 4.57 9.98
CA ILE A 172 11.36 4.19 8.78
C ILE A 172 10.63 2.86 8.93
N ARG A 173 10.81 2.14 10.06
CA ARG A 173 10.28 0.77 10.24
C ARG A 173 8.77 0.69 10.07
N LEU A 174 8.02 1.69 10.54
CA LEU A 174 6.56 1.72 10.39
C LEU A 174 6.14 1.83 8.92
N TYR A 175 6.84 2.67 8.15
CA TYR A 175 6.61 2.81 6.71
C TYR A 175 6.89 1.48 5.98
N MET A 176 8.02 0.81 6.28
CA MET A 176 8.38 -0.46 5.65
C MET A 176 7.31 -1.56 5.84
N MET A 177 6.50 -1.48 6.90
CA MET A 177 5.41 -2.43 7.12
C MET A 177 4.27 -2.28 6.12
N PHE A 178 4.02 -1.07 5.61
CA PHE A 178 3.05 -0.86 4.52
C PHE A 178 3.47 -1.52 3.22
N GLN A 179 4.77 -1.74 3.03
CA GLN A 179 5.30 -2.47 1.89
C GLN A 179 5.24 -3.98 2.16
N LEU A 180 5.77 -4.44 3.29
CA LEU A 180 5.91 -5.87 3.59
C LEU A 180 4.56 -6.58 3.82
N ILE A 181 3.67 -5.99 4.61
CA ILE A 181 2.44 -6.65 5.04
C ILE A 181 1.51 -6.92 3.85
N PRO A 182 1.16 -5.95 2.99
CA PRO A 182 0.31 -6.19 1.83
C PRO A 182 0.93 -7.18 0.83
N CYS A 183 2.25 -7.14 0.62
CA CYS A 183 2.94 -8.09 -0.26
C CYS A 183 2.76 -9.55 0.16
N ILE A 184 2.61 -9.84 1.46
CA ILE A 184 2.36 -11.20 1.97
C ILE A 184 0.86 -11.46 2.13
N ALA A 185 0.13 -10.50 2.70
CA ALA A 185 -1.27 -10.65 3.06
C ALA A 185 -2.19 -10.75 1.84
N ILE A 186 -1.93 -9.99 0.77
CA ILE A 186 -2.75 -10.02 -0.45
C ILE A 186 -2.69 -11.42 -1.10
N PRO A 187 -1.50 -11.99 -1.42
CA PRO A 187 -1.43 -13.36 -1.91
C PRO A 187 -2.08 -14.37 -0.98
N GLY A 188 -1.81 -14.29 0.33
CA GLY A 188 -2.39 -15.18 1.34
C GLY A 188 -3.92 -15.14 1.36
N MET A 189 -4.51 -13.95 1.31
CA MET A 189 -5.96 -13.78 1.23
C MET A 189 -6.55 -14.38 -0.05
N CYS A 190 -5.81 -14.36 -1.15
CA CYS A 190 -6.27 -14.90 -2.43
C CYS A 190 -6.27 -16.42 -2.48
N PHE A 191 -5.38 -17.07 -1.73
CA PHE A 191 -5.43 -18.52 -1.55
C PHE A 191 -6.57 -18.96 -0.62
N VAL A 192 -6.89 -18.16 0.39
CA VAL A 192 -7.86 -18.53 1.44
C VAL A 192 -9.30 -18.17 1.07
N PHE A 193 -9.52 -17.03 0.42
CA PHE A 193 -10.86 -16.52 0.12
C PHE A 193 -11.14 -16.56 -1.38
N PRO A 194 -12.26 -17.16 -1.82
CA PRO A 194 -12.62 -17.19 -3.23
C PRO A 194 -12.88 -15.76 -3.75
N PRO A 195 -12.47 -15.44 -4.98
CA PRO A 195 -12.73 -14.14 -5.57
C PRO A 195 -14.23 -13.96 -5.84
N LYS A 196 -14.71 -12.71 -5.72
CA LYS A 196 -16.10 -12.36 -6.03
C LYS A 196 -16.32 -12.24 -7.54
N TYR A 197 -15.28 -11.83 -8.28
CA TYR A 197 -15.33 -11.60 -9.72
C TYR A 197 -14.52 -12.63 -10.51
N THR A 198 -15.04 -13.06 -11.67
CA THR A 198 -14.48 -14.10 -12.55
C THR A 198 -13.06 -13.80 -13.06
N HIS A 199 -12.63 -12.54 -13.11
CA HIS A 199 -11.30 -12.10 -13.57
C HIS A 199 -10.37 -11.57 -12.48
N SER A 200 -10.71 -11.73 -11.19
CA SER A 200 -9.92 -11.26 -10.04
C SER A 200 -8.45 -11.77 -10.05
N ARG A 201 -8.19 -12.94 -10.65
CA ARG A 201 -6.84 -13.53 -10.79
C ARG A 201 -5.90 -12.76 -11.73
N TYR A 202 -6.41 -12.15 -12.80
CA TYR A 202 -5.58 -11.36 -13.73
C TYR A 202 -5.20 -10.01 -13.12
N TRP A 203 -6.16 -9.38 -12.43
CA TRP A 203 -5.94 -8.17 -11.65
C TRP A 203 -4.93 -8.36 -10.51
N LEU A 204 -4.84 -9.57 -9.96
CA LEU A 204 -3.84 -9.91 -8.95
C LEU A 204 -2.41 -9.85 -9.47
N TRP A 205 -2.14 -10.41 -10.66
CA TRP A 205 -0.82 -10.32 -11.26
C TRP A 205 -0.44 -8.89 -11.63
N ALA A 206 -1.41 -8.10 -12.09
CA ALA A 206 -1.21 -6.67 -12.34
C ALA A 206 -0.95 -5.90 -11.03
N GLY A 207 -1.75 -6.13 -9.99
CA GLY A 207 -1.59 -5.51 -8.68
C GLY A 207 -0.27 -5.89 -8.01
N VAL A 208 0.03 -7.18 -7.89
CA VAL A 208 1.29 -7.69 -7.32
C VAL A 208 2.50 -7.25 -8.14
N GLY A 209 2.42 -7.26 -9.47
CA GLY A 209 3.49 -6.76 -10.34
C GLY A 209 3.72 -5.26 -10.17
N THR A 210 2.66 -4.49 -9.95
CA THR A 210 2.76 -3.06 -9.64
C THR A 210 3.36 -2.84 -8.25
N LEU A 211 2.94 -3.61 -7.23
CA LEU A 211 3.55 -3.55 -5.90
C LEU A 211 5.03 -3.90 -5.95
N TRP A 212 5.40 -4.96 -6.69
CA TRP A 212 6.80 -5.36 -6.85
C TRP A 212 7.63 -4.27 -7.54
N SER A 213 7.06 -3.59 -8.54
CA SER A 213 7.73 -2.49 -9.25
C SER A 213 7.81 -1.19 -8.43
N ILE A 214 6.95 -1.05 -7.40
CA ILE A 214 7.02 0.04 -6.42
C ILE A 214 8.03 -0.29 -5.31
N CYS A 215 8.27 -1.58 -5.05
CA CYS A 215 9.21 -2.06 -4.04
C CYS A 215 10.69 -1.97 -4.43
N VAL A 216 11.00 -1.88 -5.73
CA VAL A 216 12.34 -1.97 -6.33
C VAL A 216 12.69 -0.64 -6.99
#